data_AF-A0A2D5ZRM7-F1
#
_entry.id   AF-A0A2D5ZRM7-F1
#
_cell.length_a   1.000
_cell.length_b   1.000
_cell.length_c   1.000
_cell.angle_alpha   90.00
_cell.angle_beta   90.00
_cell.angle_gamma   90.00
#
_symmetry.space_group_name_H-M   'P 1'
#
loop_
_entity.id
_entity.type
_entity.pdbx_description
1 polymer ?
#
loop_
_entity_poly.entity_id
_entity_poly.type
_entity_poly.pdbx_seq_one_letter_code
_entity_poly.pdbx_strand_id
1 'polypeptide(L)'
;MFLDRDELRALARQVLGAGGEFSFLASGRSMHPAIRDGERVKVAPLGEEGPIVGEVVLYEGAGGRMLLHRVVELGEEGRVQLRGDARPSMDEWVERERVVGRGVALGD
;
A
#
# COMPACT_ATOMS: atom_id res chain seq x y z
N MET A 1 -20.39 -0.19 6.84
CA MET A 1 -19.52 -0.75 7.89
C MET A 1 -18.26 0.08 7.91
N PHE A 2 -17.89 0.66 9.05
CA PHE A 2 -16.60 1.33 9.22
C PHE A 2 -15.67 0.31 9.89
N LEU A 3 -14.55 -0.01 9.24
CA LEU A 3 -13.51 -0.83 9.85
C LEU A 3 -12.58 0.09 10.62
N ASP A 4 -12.22 -0.28 11.84
CA ASP A 4 -11.10 0.37 12.50
C ASP A 4 -9.75 -0.03 11.85
N ARG A 5 -8.65 0.52 12.38
CA ARG A 5 -7.31 0.28 11.82
C ARG A 5 -6.86 -1.17 11.96
N ASP A 6 -7.14 -1.80 13.08
CA ASP A 6 -6.72 -3.17 13.36
C ASP A 6 -7.57 -4.16 12.55
N GLU A 7 -8.87 -3.91 12.45
CA GLU A 7 -9.80 -4.67 11.61
C GLU A 7 -9.42 -4.58 10.13
N LEU A 8 -9.11 -3.38 9.63
CA LEU A 8 -8.66 -3.19 8.24
C LEU A 8 -7.35 -3.93 7.96
N ARG A 9 -6.38 -3.86 8.87
CA ARG A 9 -5.12 -4.59 8.75
C ARG A 9 -5.36 -6.09 8.71
N ALA A 10 -6.15 -6.61 9.64
CA ALA A 10 -6.44 -8.04 9.73
C ALA A 10 -7.16 -8.53 8.47
N LEU A 11 -8.18 -7.80 8.01
CA LEU A 11 -8.91 -8.11 6.79
C LEU A 11 -7.99 -8.09 5.56
N ALA A 12 -7.17 -7.06 5.39
CA ALA A 12 -6.25 -6.96 4.27
C ALA A 12 -5.28 -8.14 4.23
N ARG A 13 -4.66 -8.49 5.37
CA ARG A 13 -3.76 -9.65 5.46
C ARG A 13 -4.48 -10.97 5.15
N GLN A 14 -5.71 -11.14 5.64
CA GLN A 14 -6.49 -12.36 5.40
C GLN A 14 -6.87 -12.49 3.92
N VAL A 15 -7.43 -11.45 3.31
CA VAL A 15 -7.88 -11.49 1.91
C VAL A 15 -6.69 -11.69 0.98
N LEU A 16 -5.62 -10.90 1.14
CA LEU A 16 -4.45 -10.96 0.26
C LEU A 16 -3.65 -12.25 0.47
N GLY A 17 -3.54 -12.73 1.72
CA GLY A 17 -2.90 -14.00 2.04
C GLY A 17 -3.63 -15.22 1.48
N ALA A 18 -4.95 -15.13 1.26
CA ALA A 18 -5.75 -16.14 0.58
C ALA A 18 -5.72 -16.03 -0.95
N GLY A 19 -4.91 -15.11 -1.52
CA GLY A 19 -4.87 -14.84 -2.95
C GLY A 19 -6.03 -14.00 -3.48
N GLY A 20 -6.90 -13.49 -2.60
CA GLY A 20 -8.01 -12.62 -2.97
C GLY A 20 -7.56 -11.18 -3.23
N GLU A 21 -8.43 -10.39 -3.85
CA GLU A 21 -8.25 -8.96 -4.05
C GLU A 21 -9.45 -8.20 -3.47
N PHE A 22 -9.25 -6.92 -3.13
CA PHE A 22 -10.33 -6.05 -2.68
C PHE A 22 -10.18 -4.65 -3.25
N SER A 23 -11.25 -3.86 -3.19
CA SER A 23 -11.23 -2.46 -3.60
C SER A 23 -11.81 -1.56 -2.54
N PHE A 24 -11.28 -0.34 -2.44
CA PHE A 24 -11.74 0.68 -1.52
C PHE A 24 -11.63 2.07 -2.14
N LEU A 25 -12.24 3.07 -1.52
CA LEU A 25 -12.05 4.47 -1.90
C LEU A 25 -10.85 5.03 -1.14
N ALA A 26 -9.84 5.49 -1.86
CA ALA A 26 -8.67 6.11 -1.27
C ALA A 26 -9.08 7.37 -0.47
N SER A 27 -8.35 7.64 0.62
CA SER A 27 -8.54 8.86 1.40
C SER A 27 -7.21 9.56 1.59
N GLY A 28 -7.25 10.89 1.52
CA GLY A 28 -6.07 11.74 1.62
C GLY A 28 -5.45 12.07 0.27
N ARG A 29 -4.36 12.83 0.34
CA ARG A 29 -3.73 13.47 -0.84
C ARG A 29 -2.28 13.05 -1.05
N SER A 30 -1.76 12.11 -0.25
CA SER A 30 -0.34 11.72 -0.29
C SER A 30 0.08 11.12 -1.62
N MET A 31 -0.85 10.48 -2.34
CA MET A 31 -0.61 9.85 -3.63
C MET A 31 -1.02 10.70 -4.84
N HIS A 32 -1.42 11.96 -4.64
CA HIS A 32 -1.75 12.82 -5.77
C HIS A 32 -0.50 13.10 -6.63
N PRO A 33 -0.55 13.04 -7.97
CA PRO A 33 -1.74 12.85 -8.81
C PRO A 33 -2.05 11.39 -9.19
N ALA A 34 -1.22 10.42 -8.80
CA ALA A 34 -1.36 9.03 -9.24
C ALA A 34 -2.60 8.32 -8.68
N ILE A 35 -3.01 8.67 -7.46
CA ILE A 35 -4.28 8.26 -6.86
C ILE A 35 -4.89 9.49 -6.19
N ARG A 36 -6.11 9.85 -6.58
CA ARG A 36 -6.83 11.00 -6.04
C ARG A 36 -7.63 10.62 -4.79
N ASP A 37 -7.92 11.63 -3.98
CA ASP A 37 -8.86 11.48 -2.86
C ASP A 37 -10.22 11.04 -3.40
N GLY A 38 -10.81 10.00 -2.80
CA GLY A 38 -12.06 9.40 -3.27
C GLY A 38 -11.92 8.46 -4.47
N GLU A 39 -10.73 8.30 -5.06
CA GLU A 39 -10.52 7.40 -6.19
C GLU A 39 -10.58 5.93 -5.76
N ARG A 40 -11.17 5.07 -6.60
CA ARG A 40 -11.23 3.63 -6.31
C ARG A 40 -9.88 2.98 -6.59
N VAL A 41 -9.35 2.32 -5.56
CA VAL A 41 -8.10 1.56 -5.64
C VAL A 41 -8.41 0.09 -5.47
N LYS A 42 -7.86 -0.74 -6.35
CA LYS A 42 -7.83 -2.19 -6.20
C LYS A 42 -6.50 -2.60 -5.59
N VAL A 43 -6.55 -3.49 -4.60
CA VAL A 43 -5.36 -4.11 -4.01
C VAL A 43 -5.38 -5.60 -4.29
N ALA A 44 -4.30 -6.08 -4.91
CA ALA A 44 -4.07 -7.48 -5.21
C ALA A 44 -2.84 -8.00 -4.46
N PRO A 45 -2.67 -9.33 -4.32
CA PRO A 45 -1.46 -9.91 -3.74
C PRO A 45 -0.20 -9.43 -4.48
N LEU A 46 0.91 -9.38 -3.75
CA LEU A 46 2.23 -9.18 -4.37
C LEU A 46 2.56 -10.34 -5.31
N GLY A 47 3.36 -10.09 -6.34
CA GLY A 47 3.91 -11.15 -7.18
C GLY A 47 4.92 -12.01 -6.41
N GLU A 48 5.38 -13.12 -7.02
CA GLU A 48 6.37 -14.03 -6.41
C GLU A 48 7.67 -13.30 -6.03
N GLU A 49 8.08 -12.31 -6.82
CA GLU A 49 9.27 -11.51 -6.57
C GLU A 49 9.09 -10.52 -5.40
N GLY A 50 7.84 -10.21 -5.02
CA GLY A 50 7.50 -9.24 -3.98
C GLY A 50 7.24 -7.84 -4.53
N PRO A 51 7.49 -6.79 -3.72
CA PRO A 51 7.34 -5.40 -4.15
C PRO A 51 8.40 -5.02 -5.20
N ILE A 52 7.98 -4.34 -6.27
CA ILE A 52 8.88 -3.89 -7.33
C ILE A 52 9.01 -2.36 -7.29
N VAL A 53 10.22 -1.83 -7.55
CA VAL A 53 10.44 -0.38 -7.64
C VAL A 53 9.49 0.25 -8.66
N GLY A 54 8.83 1.32 -8.24
CA GLY A 54 7.82 2.04 -9.02
C GLY A 54 6.39 1.58 -8.77
N GLU A 55 6.14 0.42 -8.16
CA GLU A 55 4.79 0.00 -7.81
C GLU A 55 4.21 0.83 -6.67
N VAL A 56 2.89 1.03 -6.68
CA VAL A 56 2.17 1.51 -5.49
C VAL A 56 1.78 0.29 -4.67
N VAL A 57 2.10 0.30 -3.38
CA VAL A 57 1.84 -0.82 -2.48
C VAL A 57 1.04 -0.38 -1.26
N LEU A 58 0.18 -1.29 -0.78
CA LEU A 58 -0.48 -1.18 0.50
C LEU A 58 0.47 -1.75 1.56
N TYR A 59 0.76 -0.97 2.60
CA TYR A 59 1.66 -1.39 3.68
C TYR A 59 1.21 -0.89 5.05
N GLU A 60 1.71 -1.54 6.09
CA GLU A 60 1.54 -1.14 7.48
C GLU A 60 2.63 -0.14 7.89
N GLY A 61 2.26 1.13 8.00
CA GLY A 61 3.13 2.20 8.48
C GLY A 61 3.09 2.37 10.00
N ALA A 62 3.85 3.35 10.51
CA ALA A 62 3.86 3.71 11.92
C ALA A 62 2.45 3.90 12.51
N GLY A 63 2.24 3.32 13.70
CA GLY A 63 0.98 3.36 14.42
C GLY A 63 -0.11 2.44 13.87
N GLY A 64 0.25 1.40 13.10
CA GLY A 64 -0.69 0.39 12.59
C GLY A 64 -1.60 0.92 11.47
N ARG A 65 -1.20 2.00 10.79
CA ARG A 65 -1.98 2.59 9.70
C ARG A 65 -1.68 1.86 8.40
N MET A 66 -2.74 1.47 7.70
CA MET A 66 -2.64 0.97 6.32
C MET A 66 -2.50 2.17 5.37
N LEU A 67 -1.41 2.22 4.60
CA LEU A 67 -1.07 3.33 3.72
C LEU A 67 -0.78 2.82 2.30
N LEU A 68 -1.11 3.61 1.29
CA LEU A 68 -0.72 3.38 -0.11
C LEU A 68 0.42 4.34 -0.44
N HIS A 69 1.61 3.84 -0.76
CA HIS A 69 2.73 4.67 -1.26
C HIS A 69 3.53 3.93 -2.33
N ARG A 70 4.35 4.68 -3.08
CA ARG A 70 5.17 4.14 -4.16
C ARG A 70 6.47 3.59 -3.61
N VAL A 71 6.86 2.39 -4.07
CA VAL A 71 8.19 1.83 -3.87
C VAL A 71 9.19 2.68 -4.63
N VAL A 72 10.13 3.30 -3.91
CA VAL A 72 11.19 4.11 -4.52
C VAL A 72 12.51 3.36 -4.57
N GLU A 73 12.76 2.46 -3.63
CA GLU A 73 14.02 1.74 -3.50
C GLU A 73 13.80 0.41 -2.76
N LEU A 74 14.58 -0.61 -3.14
CA LEU A 74 14.69 -1.88 -2.43
C LEU A 74 16.09 -1.92 -1.80
N GLY A 75 16.14 -2.08 -0.48
CA GLY A 75 17.36 -2.08 0.31
C GLY A 75 17.81 -3.49 0.68
N GLU A 76 18.82 -3.54 1.56
CA GLU A 76 19.31 -4.79 2.14
C GLU A 76 18.20 -5.56 2.85
N GLU A 77 18.30 -6.89 2.80
CA GLU A 77 17.35 -7.83 3.43
C GLU A 77 15.90 -7.66 2.94
N GLY A 78 15.70 -7.03 1.77
CA GLY A 78 14.37 -6.84 1.19
C GLY A 78 13.56 -5.72 1.84
N ARG A 79 14.20 -4.87 2.66
CA ARG A 79 13.57 -3.65 3.16
C ARG A 79 13.15 -2.76 2.00
N VAL A 80 12.05 -2.07 2.17
CA VAL A 80 11.41 -1.28 1.12
C VAL A 80 11.39 0.17 1.56
N GLN A 81 11.89 1.07 0.72
CA GLN A 81 11.69 2.50 0.93
C GLN A 81 10.49 2.95 0.11
N LEU A 82 9.62 3.72 0.76
CA LEU A 82 8.35 4.15 0.21
C LEU A 82 8.26 5.68 0.19
N ARG A 83 7.43 6.19 -0.70
CA ARG A 83 7.08 7.62 -0.73
C ARG A 83 5.71 7.84 -1.33
N GLY A 84 4.91 8.72 -0.71
CA GLY A 84 3.72 9.26 -1.35
C GLY A 84 4.09 10.21 -2.48
N ASP A 85 3.48 10.09 -3.66
CA ASP A 85 3.83 10.89 -4.85
C ASP A 85 3.73 12.41 -4.65
N ALA A 86 2.87 12.88 -3.75
CA ALA A 86 2.74 14.28 -3.38
C ALA A 86 3.69 14.72 -2.25
N ARG A 87 4.47 13.80 -1.65
CA ARG A 87 5.32 14.08 -0.50
C ARG A 87 6.75 14.42 -0.93
N PRO A 88 7.37 15.46 -0.34
CA PRO A 88 8.76 15.80 -0.63
C PRO A 88 9.77 14.85 0.02
N SER A 89 9.37 14.18 1.11
CA SER A 89 10.22 13.28 1.92
C SER A 89 9.88 11.82 1.66
N MET A 90 10.90 10.96 1.65
CA MET A 90 10.71 9.52 1.77
C MET A 90 10.08 9.17 3.12
N ASP A 91 9.37 8.05 3.16
CA ASP A 91 8.97 7.42 4.41
C ASP A 91 10.17 6.67 5.03
N GLU A 92 9.96 6.13 6.22
CA GLU A 92 10.91 5.21 6.84
C GLU A 92 11.08 3.93 5.99
N TRP A 93 12.25 3.30 6.11
CA TRP A 93 12.43 1.95 5.60
C TRP A 93 11.47 0.99 6.32
N VAL A 94 10.76 0.17 5.56
CA VAL A 94 9.84 -0.83 6.10
C VAL A 94 10.30 -2.24 5.76
N GLU A 95 10.12 -3.16 6.70
CA GLU A 95 10.34 -4.59 6.45
C GLU A 95 9.37 -5.10 5.38
N ARG A 96 9.82 -6.08 4.57
CA ARG A 96 9.04 -6.65 3.46
C ARG A 96 7.68 -7.16 3.91
N GLU A 97 7.59 -7.74 5.10
CA GLU A 97 6.39 -8.33 5.71
C GLU A 97 5.32 -7.29 6.08
N ARG A 98 5.71 -6.00 6.14
CA ARG A 98 4.77 -4.89 6.32
C ARG A 98 4.12 -4.48 5.01
N VAL A 99 4.66 -4.87 3.86
CA VAL A 99 4.04 -4.67 2.55
C VAL A 99 3.10 -5.83 2.27
N VAL A 100 1.80 -5.55 2.16
CA VAL A 100 0.76 -6.60 2.14
C VAL A 100 0.18 -6.85 0.74
N GLY A 101 0.25 -5.88 -0.17
CA GLY A 101 -0.30 -6.01 -1.52
C GLY A 101 0.04 -4.86 -2.45
N ARG A 102 -0.20 -5.05 -3.75
CA ARG A 102 -0.02 -4.04 -4.80
C ARG A 102 -1.32 -3.30 -5.05
N GLY A 103 -1.26 -1.97 -4.99
CA GLY A 103 -2.38 -1.06 -5.27
C GLY A 103 -2.36 -0.54 -6.71
N VAL A 104 -3.52 -0.49 -7.35
CA VAL A 104 -3.72 0.12 -8.68
C VAL A 104 -4.98 0.96 -8.65
N ALA A 105 -4.88 2.23 -9.06
CA ALA A 105 -6.04 3.09 -9.29
C ALA A 105 -6.84 2.53 -10.49
N LEU A 106 -8.15 2.37 -10.31
CA LEU A 106 -9.00 1.79 -11.36
C LEU A 106 -9.41 2.80 -12.44
N GLY A 107 -9.14 4.09 -12.23
CA GLY A 107 -9.70 5.16 -13.05
C GLY A 107 -11.23 5.25 -12.90
N ASP A 108 -11.78 6.32 -13.46
CA ASP A 108 -13.22 6.43 -13.75
C ASP A 108 -13.50 5.90 -15.17
#